data_AF-A0A0N5BEX1-F1
#
_entry.id   AF-A0A0N5BEX1-F1
#
_cell.length_a   1.000
_cell.length_b   1.000
_cell.length_c   1.000
_cell.angle_alpha   90.00
_cell.angle_beta   90.00
_cell.angle_gamma   90.00
#
_symmetry.space_group_name_H-M   'P 1'
#
loop_
_entity.id
_entity.type
_entity.pdbx_description
1 polymer ?
#
loop_
_entity_poly.entity_id
_entity_poly.type
_entity_poly.pdbx_seq_one_letter_code
_entity_poly.pdbx_strand_id
1 'polypeptide(L)'
;MVGGTETILDVVDDLKNSDILKEESSALKDMFGGDFDFAREEIKSFTSFFEQNEASEKEIITLYPGFDENYDKAVKEADTLLKELEEYLVKLKKKRHLKKLKYIKRSNNYYQIEVSSDVVSFLPPELKRSNEDKECGRTQIFASQESLENARGLIAAESKQEALRNPFFRKKYTGRQN
;
A
#
# COMPACT_ATOMS: atom_id res chain seq x y z
N MET A 1 -2.42 17.06 15.97
CA MET A 1 -2.08 16.70 14.57
C MET A 1 -2.61 17.82 13.72
N VAL A 2 -1.75 18.55 13.02
CA VAL A 2 -2.19 19.55 12.04
C VAL A 2 -2.00 18.88 10.69
N GLY A 3 -3.08 18.64 9.96
CA GLY A 3 -3.02 18.02 8.64
C GLY A 3 -2.20 18.91 7.71
N GLY A 4 -1.14 18.39 7.09
CA GLY A 4 -0.28 19.20 6.23
C GLY A 4 -1.03 19.90 5.09
N THR A 5 -2.12 19.29 4.62
CA THR A 5 -3.04 19.87 3.63
C THR A 5 -3.93 20.97 4.20
N GLU A 6 -4.33 20.89 5.47
CA GLU A 6 -5.06 21.96 6.17
C GLU A 6 -4.15 23.18 6.33
N THR A 7 -2.89 22.98 6.75
CA THR A 7 -1.90 24.07 6.82
C THR A 7 -1.70 24.75 5.47
N ILE A 8 -1.69 23.98 4.37
CA ILE A 8 -1.60 24.55 3.02
C ILE A 8 -2.85 25.38 2.72
N LEU A 9 -4.04 24.89 3.03
CA LEU A 9 -5.29 25.63 2.82
C LEU A 9 -5.36 26.91 3.65
N ASP A 10 -4.87 26.88 4.90
CA ASP A 10 -4.81 28.04 5.79
C ASP A 10 -3.84 29.09 5.25
N VAL A 11 -2.64 28.69 4.82
CA VAL A 11 -1.67 29.61 4.17
C VAL A 11 -2.26 30.21 2.90
N VAL A 12 -2.98 29.40 2.11
CA VAL A 12 -3.68 29.88 0.92
C VAL A 12 -4.75 30.92 1.26
N ASP A 13 -5.54 30.68 2.30
CA ASP A 13 -6.58 31.60 2.74
C ASP A 13 -5.98 32.88 3.33
N ASP A 14 -4.91 32.79 4.10
CA ASP A 14 -4.17 33.95 4.62
C ASP A 14 -3.60 34.81 3.50
N LEU A 15 -3.03 34.19 2.46
CA LEU A 15 -2.51 34.90 1.30
C LEU A 15 -3.64 35.58 0.50
N LYS A 16 -4.80 34.92 0.32
CA LYS A 16 -5.97 35.54 -0.35
C LYS A 16 -6.55 36.71 0.43
N ASN A 17 -6.58 36.60 1.75
CA ASN A 17 -7.10 37.65 2.62
C ASN A 17 -6.10 38.80 2.81
N SER A 18 -4.82 38.57 2.51
CA SER A 18 -3.79 39.59 2.50
C SER A 18 -3.91 40.52 1.27
N ASP A 19 -3.47 41.77 1.43
CA ASP A 19 -3.37 42.70 0.31
C ASP A 19 -2.19 42.42 -0.62
N ILE A 20 -1.31 41.45 -0.26
CA ILE A 20 -0.09 41.09 -0.99
C ILE A 20 -0.38 40.61 -2.42
N LEU A 21 -1.58 40.07 -2.67
CA LEU A 21 -2.01 39.60 -3.99
C LEU A 21 -2.85 40.62 -4.77
N LYS A 22 -3.26 41.72 -4.14
CA LYS A 22 -4.07 42.78 -4.79
C LYS A 22 -3.20 43.78 -5.53
N GLU A 23 -1.95 43.96 -5.10
CA GLU A 23 -1.00 44.84 -5.79
C GLU A 23 -0.53 44.21 -7.10
N GLU A 24 -0.60 44.97 -8.20
CA GLU A 24 -0.09 44.53 -9.51
C GLU A 24 1.44 44.30 -9.50
N SER A 25 2.16 44.97 -8.60
CA SER A 25 3.61 44.83 -8.39
C SER A 25 3.99 43.73 -7.39
N SER A 26 3.07 42.83 -7.04
CA SER A 26 3.33 41.74 -6.11
C SER A 26 4.48 40.85 -6.62
N ALA A 27 5.51 40.66 -5.79
CA ALA A 27 6.61 39.74 -6.09
C ALA A 27 6.12 38.30 -6.32
N LEU A 28 4.96 37.93 -5.75
CA LEU A 28 4.33 36.63 -6.00
C LEU A 28 3.75 36.56 -7.42
N LYS A 29 3.10 37.62 -7.92
CA LYS A 29 2.60 37.65 -9.31
C LYS A 29 3.75 37.60 -10.31
N ASP A 30 4.85 38.28 -10.02
CA ASP A 30 6.06 38.26 -10.85
C ASP A 30 6.73 36.86 -10.85
N MET A 31 6.81 36.20 -9.69
CA MET A 31 7.38 34.86 -9.57
C MET A 31 6.55 33.78 -10.28
N PHE A 32 5.22 33.90 -10.28
CA PHE A 32 4.30 32.92 -10.88
C PHE A 32 3.77 33.32 -12.27
N GLY A 33 4.14 34.50 -12.77
CA GLY A 33 3.82 34.95 -14.14
C GLY A 33 2.36 35.35 -14.38
N GLY A 34 1.61 35.69 -13.32
CA GLY A 34 0.20 36.07 -13.43
C GLY A 34 -0.56 36.07 -12.12
N ASP A 35 -1.90 36.18 -12.21
CA ASP A 35 -2.77 36.01 -11.05
C ASP A 35 -2.65 34.59 -10.50
N PHE A 36 -2.39 34.50 -9.20
CA PHE A 36 -2.22 33.24 -8.51
C PHE A 36 -3.58 32.59 -8.28
N ASP A 37 -4.02 31.72 -9.19
CA ASP A 37 -5.23 30.93 -9.02
C ASP A 37 -4.95 29.77 -8.06
N PHE A 38 -5.29 29.99 -6.79
CA PHE A 38 -5.15 28.95 -5.80
C PHE A 38 -6.07 27.79 -6.12
N ALA A 39 -5.45 26.63 -6.32
CA ALA A 39 -6.02 25.30 -6.49
C ALA A 39 -6.82 24.81 -5.25
N ARG A 40 -7.51 25.68 -4.50
CA ARG A 40 -8.25 25.33 -3.27
C ARG A 40 -9.25 24.21 -3.51
N GLU A 41 -10.01 24.30 -4.60
CA GLU A 41 -10.96 23.27 -4.97
C GLU A 41 -10.26 21.98 -5.43
N GLU A 42 -9.08 22.08 -6.05
CA GLU A 42 -8.28 20.91 -6.43
C GLU A 42 -7.64 20.23 -5.21
N ILE A 43 -7.19 21.00 -4.22
CA ILE A 43 -6.62 20.53 -2.94
C ILE A 43 -7.74 19.88 -2.12
N LYS A 44 -8.91 20.52 -2.00
CA LYS A 44 -10.08 19.93 -1.34
C LYS A 44 -10.51 18.63 -2.02
N SER A 45 -10.61 18.64 -3.35
CA SER A 45 -10.89 17.44 -4.14
C SER A 45 -9.86 16.36 -3.86
N PHE A 46 -8.57 16.69 -3.86
CA PHE A 46 -7.50 15.74 -3.56
C PHE A 46 -7.63 15.13 -2.16
N THR A 47 -7.86 15.95 -1.13
CA THR A 47 -8.03 15.49 0.26
C THR A 47 -9.28 14.63 0.47
N SER A 48 -10.28 14.72 -0.42
CA SER A 48 -11.50 13.94 -0.34
C SER A 48 -11.38 12.51 -0.88
N PHE A 49 -10.26 12.16 -1.51
CA PHE A 49 -10.10 10.84 -2.14
C PHE A 49 -9.49 9.77 -1.21
N PHE A 50 -8.89 10.17 -0.09
CA PHE A 50 -8.17 9.24 0.78
C PHE A 50 -8.15 9.67 2.25
N GLU A 51 -7.93 8.69 3.12
CA GLU A 51 -7.82 8.90 4.56
C GLU A 51 -6.41 9.45 4.93
N GLN A 52 -6.33 10.72 5.31
CA GLN A 52 -5.04 11.40 5.55
C GLN A 52 -4.25 10.83 6.72
N ASN A 53 -4.95 10.43 7.79
CA ASN A 53 -4.33 9.86 8.98
C ASN A 53 -3.68 8.51 8.65
N GLU A 54 -4.39 7.66 7.91
CA GLU A 54 -3.87 6.37 7.47
C GLU A 54 -2.69 6.54 6.51
N ALA A 55 -2.75 7.52 5.61
CA ALA A 55 -1.65 7.84 4.70
C ALA A 55 -0.39 8.29 5.44
N SER A 56 -0.54 9.08 6.51
CA SER A 56 0.59 9.53 7.32
C SER A 56 1.19 8.41 8.17
N GLU A 57 0.39 7.46 8.65
CA GLU A 57 0.86 6.36 9.51
C GLU A 57 1.45 5.20 8.71
N LYS A 58 0.86 4.85 7.57
CA LYS A 58 1.25 3.69 6.77
C LYS A 58 2.15 4.03 5.59
N GLU A 59 2.42 5.31 5.36
CA GLU A 59 3.09 5.84 4.16
C GLU A 59 2.41 5.38 2.85
N ILE A 60 1.12 5.01 2.94
CA ILE A 60 0.34 4.44 1.85
C ILE A 60 -1.00 5.17 1.80
N ILE A 61 -1.28 5.75 0.63
CA ILE A 61 -2.57 6.38 0.35
C ILE A 61 -3.58 5.29 -0.04
N THR A 62 -4.59 5.10 0.80
CA THR A 62 -5.73 4.21 0.55
C THR A 62 -6.92 5.05 0.09
N LEU A 63 -7.47 4.72 -1.09
CA LEU A 63 -8.64 5.42 -1.63
C LEU A 63 -9.90 5.03 -0.83
N TYR A 64 -10.85 5.95 -0.71
CA TYR A 64 -12.14 5.62 -0.10
C TYR A 64 -12.89 4.56 -0.93
N PRO A 65 -13.57 3.60 -0.26
CA PRO A 65 -14.44 2.66 -0.94
C PRO A 65 -15.50 3.38 -1.78
N GLY A 66 -15.72 2.92 -3.01
CA GLY A 66 -16.66 3.50 -3.96
C GLY A 66 -16.07 4.55 -4.89
N PHE A 67 -14.79 4.91 -4.74
CA PHE A 67 -14.13 5.86 -5.63
C PHE A 67 -13.80 5.24 -7.00
N ASP A 68 -13.38 3.98 -7.03
CA ASP A 68 -13.18 3.22 -8.26
C ASP A 68 -13.56 1.75 -8.04
N GLU A 69 -14.55 1.27 -8.79
CA GLU A 69 -15.06 -0.10 -8.63
C GLU A 69 -14.00 -1.16 -8.96
N ASN A 70 -13.06 -0.88 -9.86
CA ASN A 70 -12.02 -1.83 -10.24
C ASN A 70 -10.95 -1.92 -9.15
N TYR A 71 -10.59 -0.79 -8.55
CA TYR A 71 -9.71 -0.72 -7.39
C TYR A 71 -10.34 -1.45 -6.20
N ASP A 72 -11.61 -1.18 -5.89
CA ASP A 72 -12.33 -1.85 -4.80
C ASP A 72 -12.42 -3.37 -5.01
N LYS A 73 -12.65 -3.82 -6.26
CA LYS A 73 -12.62 -5.24 -6.61
C LYS A 73 -11.23 -5.83 -6.40
N ALA A 74 -10.17 -5.13 -6.79
CA ALA A 74 -8.80 -5.60 -6.62
C ALA A 74 -8.39 -5.67 -5.14
N VAL A 75 -8.80 -4.69 -4.32
CA VAL A 75 -8.59 -4.72 -2.85
C VAL A 75 -9.29 -5.93 -2.24
N LYS A 76 -10.58 -6.15 -2.57
CA LYS A 76 -11.34 -7.32 -2.08
C LYS A 76 -10.74 -8.65 -2.52
N GLU A 77 -10.25 -8.73 -3.76
CA GLU A 77 -9.57 -9.91 -4.30
C GLU A 77 -8.29 -10.22 -3.52
N ALA A 78 -7.45 -9.21 -3.29
CA ALA A 78 -6.23 -9.36 -2.49
C ALA A 78 -6.53 -9.77 -1.04
N ASP A 79 -7.52 -9.14 -0.39
CA ASP A 79 -7.94 -9.48 0.97
C ASP A 79 -8.48 -10.91 1.08
N THR A 80 -9.20 -11.38 0.06
CA THR A 80 -9.74 -12.74 0.03
C THR A 80 -8.60 -13.76 -0.08
N LEU A 81 -7.67 -13.54 -1.00
CA LEU A 81 -6.50 -14.40 -1.19
C LEU A 81 -5.59 -14.41 0.05
N LEU A 82 -5.45 -13.27 0.74
CA LEU A 82 -4.72 -13.19 2.00
C LEU A 82 -5.38 -14.07 3.08
N LYS A 83 -6.71 -14.03 3.19
CA LYS A 83 -7.45 -14.89 4.13
C LYS A 83 -7.30 -16.36 3.78
N GLU A 84 -7.39 -16.74 2.51
CA GLU A 84 -7.19 -18.12 2.07
C GLU A 84 -5.79 -18.63 2.41
N LEU A 85 -4.77 -17.77 2.24
CA LEU A 85 -3.40 -18.05 2.62
C LEU A 85 -3.27 -18.25 4.14
N GLU A 86 -3.85 -17.36 4.95
CA GLU A 86 -3.86 -17.49 6.41
C GLU A 86 -4.60 -18.75 6.88
N GLU A 87 -5.73 -19.08 6.26
CA GLU A 87 -6.50 -20.28 6.54
C GLU A 87 -5.71 -21.56 6.24
N TYR A 88 -4.95 -21.57 5.14
CA TYR A 88 -4.05 -22.68 4.84
C TYR A 88 -3.04 -22.91 5.96
N LEU A 89 -2.44 -21.84 6.47
CA LEU A 89 -1.51 -21.92 7.59
C LEU A 89 -2.19 -22.37 8.88
N VAL A 90 -3.42 -21.93 9.16
CA VAL A 90 -4.22 -22.44 10.29
C VAL A 90 -4.51 -23.94 10.15
N LYS A 91 -4.86 -24.42 8.95
CA LYS A 91 -5.09 -25.85 8.67
C LYS A 91 -3.82 -26.66 8.93
N LEU A 92 -2.66 -26.19 8.47
CA LEU A 92 -1.37 -26.81 8.73
C LEU A 92 -1.03 -26.86 10.23
N LYS A 93 -1.25 -25.76 10.96
CA LYS A 93 -1.06 -25.69 12.41
C LYS A 93 -1.93 -26.71 13.15
N LYS A 94 -3.20 -26.83 12.76
CA LYS A 94 -4.16 -27.77 13.37
C LYS A 94 -3.81 -29.24 13.10
N LYS A 95 -3.47 -29.60 11.85
CA LYS A 95 -3.19 -30.99 11.43
C LYS A 95 -1.98 -31.63 12.13
N ARG A 96 -1.05 -30.81 12.64
CA ARG A 96 0.22 -31.27 13.20
C ARG A 96 0.57 -30.64 14.56
N HIS A 97 -0.37 -29.92 15.18
CA HIS A 97 -0.17 -29.18 16.44
C HIS A 97 1.04 -28.22 16.41
N LEU A 98 1.41 -27.74 15.22
CA LEU A 98 2.52 -26.82 15.01
C LEU A 98 2.08 -25.41 15.40
N LYS A 99 2.67 -24.82 16.45
CA LYS A 99 2.28 -23.48 16.91
C LYS A 99 3.07 -22.34 16.24
N LYS A 100 4.27 -22.63 15.73
CA LYS A 100 5.26 -21.64 15.28
C LYS A 100 5.43 -21.55 13.76
N LEU A 101 4.35 -21.69 12.99
CA LEU A 101 4.37 -21.43 11.53
C LEU A 101 3.98 -19.98 11.25
N LYS A 102 4.71 -19.30 10.37
CA LYS A 102 4.40 -17.94 9.91
C LYS A 102 4.74 -17.79 8.44
N TYR A 103 4.03 -16.91 7.72
CA TYR A 103 4.48 -16.49 6.41
C TYR A 103 5.51 -15.38 6.52
N ILE A 104 6.47 -15.36 5.60
CA ILE A 104 7.43 -14.27 5.45
C ILE A 104 7.13 -13.45 4.21
N LYS A 105 7.26 -12.13 4.32
CA LYS A 105 7.17 -11.19 3.19
C LYS A 105 8.57 -10.59 2.97
N ARG A 106 9.47 -11.35 2.32
CA ARG A 106 10.82 -10.89 1.97
C ARG A 106 10.95 -10.78 0.46
N SER A 107 11.77 -9.85 -0.02
CA SER A 107 11.97 -9.51 -1.44
C SER A 107 12.09 -10.72 -2.38
N ASN A 108 12.81 -11.77 -1.96
CA ASN A 108 13.02 -12.98 -2.75
C ASN A 108 12.11 -14.15 -2.33
N ASN A 109 11.56 -14.13 -1.12
CA ASN A 109 10.74 -15.20 -0.55
C ASN A 109 9.39 -14.66 -0.09
N TYR A 110 8.59 -14.16 -1.04
CA TYR A 110 7.25 -13.66 -0.75
C TYR A 110 6.32 -14.82 -0.40
N TYR A 111 5.70 -14.72 0.78
CA TYR A 111 4.68 -15.63 1.29
C TYR A 111 5.11 -17.10 1.37
N GLN A 112 6.39 -17.37 1.59
CA GLN A 112 6.87 -18.70 1.98
C GLN A 112 6.70 -18.92 3.49
N ILE A 113 6.71 -20.18 3.94
CA ILE A 113 6.42 -20.55 5.34
C ILE A 113 7.72 -20.63 6.12
N GLU A 114 7.91 -19.74 7.08
CA GLU A 114 8.97 -19.83 8.07
C GLU A 114 8.59 -20.84 9.16
N VAL A 115 9.52 -21.75 9.40
CA VAL A 115 9.41 -22.84 10.36
C VAL A 115 10.62 -22.81 11.29
N SER A 116 10.39 -22.94 12.59
CA SER A 116 11.49 -23.08 13.56
C SER A 116 12.14 -24.47 13.45
N SER A 117 13.47 -24.53 13.58
CA SER A 117 14.24 -25.78 13.39
C SER A 117 13.83 -26.92 14.33
N ASP A 118 13.25 -26.60 15.50
CA ASP A 118 12.72 -27.55 16.49
C ASP A 118 11.51 -28.35 15.98
N VAL A 119 10.82 -27.88 14.95
CA VAL A 119 9.59 -28.51 14.45
C VAL A 119 9.68 -29.04 13.02
N VAL A 120 10.86 -28.98 12.39
CA VAL A 120 11.09 -29.40 11.00
C VAL A 120 10.77 -30.88 10.77
N SER A 121 11.12 -31.74 11.74
CA SER A 121 10.85 -33.19 11.67
C SER A 121 9.35 -33.54 11.70
N PHE A 122 8.49 -32.62 12.13
CA PHE A 122 7.05 -32.81 12.23
C PHE A 122 6.28 -32.18 11.05
N LEU A 123 7.01 -31.60 10.09
CA LEU A 123 6.40 -31.00 8.92
C LEU A 123 5.77 -32.06 8.00
N PRO A 124 4.64 -31.76 7.37
CA PRO A 124 4.09 -32.62 6.33
C PRO A 124 5.09 -32.78 5.16
N PRO A 125 5.13 -33.95 4.50
CA PRO A 125 6.04 -34.22 3.39
C PRO A 125 5.78 -33.36 2.16
N GLU A 126 4.61 -32.73 2.07
CA GLU A 126 4.25 -31.79 1.02
C GLU A 126 5.01 -30.45 1.14
N LEU A 127 5.53 -30.11 2.32
CA LEU A 127 6.38 -28.95 2.53
C LEU A 127 7.82 -29.32 2.25
N LYS A 128 8.38 -28.72 1.19
CA LYS A 128 9.78 -28.85 0.82
C LYS A 128 10.54 -27.61 1.26
N ARG A 129 11.79 -27.80 1.67
CA ARG A 129 12.69 -26.69 1.97
C ARG A 129 12.88 -25.85 0.71
N SER A 130 12.80 -24.54 0.85
CA SER A 130 13.05 -23.62 -0.26
C SER A 130 14.52 -23.70 -0.67
N ASN A 131 14.83 -23.69 -1.96
CA ASN A 131 16.23 -23.69 -2.43
C ASN A 131 16.94 -22.36 -2.14
N GLU A 132 16.18 -21.29 -1.91
CA GLU A 132 16.68 -19.95 -1.60
C GLU A 132 16.92 -19.73 -0.10
N ASP A 133 16.78 -20.79 0.70
CA ASP A 133 17.08 -20.75 2.13
C ASP A 133 18.58 -20.62 2.38
N LYS A 134 18.98 -19.47 2.94
CA LYS A 134 20.13 -19.41 3.82
C LYS A 134 19.58 -19.60 5.24
N GLU A 135 19.97 -20.68 5.91
CA GLU A 135 19.57 -20.95 7.29
C GLU A 135 19.84 -19.70 8.15
N CYS A 136 18.76 -19.03 8.58
CA CYS A 136 18.83 -17.73 9.24
C CYS A 136 18.63 -17.96 10.73
N GLY A 137 19.68 -18.44 11.40
CA GLY A 137 19.61 -18.78 12.82
C GLY A 137 18.78 -20.05 13.08
N ARG A 138 17.67 -19.94 13.82
CA ARG A 138 16.84 -21.08 14.26
C ARG A 138 15.59 -21.30 13.41
N THR A 139 15.51 -20.70 12.22
CA THR A 139 14.38 -20.84 11.31
C THR A 139 14.82 -21.24 9.90
N GLN A 140 13.93 -21.96 9.23
CA GLN A 140 14.08 -22.49 7.87
C GLN A 140 12.80 -22.18 7.09
N ILE A 141 12.91 -21.95 5.79
CA ILE A 141 11.81 -21.59 4.91
C ILE A 141 11.36 -22.82 4.11
N PHE A 142 10.07 -23.06 4.16
CA PHE A 142 9.41 -24.16 3.48
C PHE A 142 8.32 -23.64 2.55
N ALA A 143 8.08 -24.40 1.49
CA ALA A 143 7.02 -24.16 0.53
C ALA A 143 6.41 -25.50 0.08
N SER A 144 5.09 -25.53 -0.04
CA SER A 144 4.34 -26.53 -0.78
C SER A 144 3.87 -25.95 -2.11
N GLN A 145 3.50 -26.83 -3.04
CA GLN A 145 2.91 -26.40 -4.32
C GLN A 145 1.67 -25.50 -4.11
N GLU A 146 0.76 -25.92 -3.21
CA GLU A 146 -0.44 -25.16 -2.85
C GLU A 146 -0.09 -23.79 -2.24
N SER A 147 0.89 -23.73 -1.34
CA SER A 147 1.32 -22.45 -0.76
C SER A 147 1.92 -21.49 -1.79
N LEU A 148 2.63 -22.02 -2.79
CA LEU A 148 3.23 -21.22 -3.86
C LEU A 148 2.17 -20.71 -4.83
N GLU A 149 1.14 -21.51 -5.12
CA GLU A 149 0.02 -21.11 -5.96
C GLU A 149 -0.78 -19.98 -5.29
N ASN A 150 -1.12 -20.14 -4.00
CA ASN A 150 -1.81 -19.10 -3.23
C ASN A 150 -0.96 -17.82 -3.12
N ALA A 151 0.35 -17.96 -2.86
CA ALA A 151 1.29 -16.84 -2.83
C ALA A 151 1.36 -16.11 -4.18
N ARG A 152 1.43 -16.83 -5.30
CA ARG A 152 1.44 -16.23 -6.64
C ARG A 152 0.14 -15.48 -6.94
N GLY A 153 -1.01 -16.05 -6.56
CA GLY A 153 -2.30 -15.39 -6.68
C GLY A 153 -2.32 -14.06 -5.93
N LEU A 154 -1.87 -14.07 -4.68
CA LEU A 154 -1.81 -12.87 -3.85
C LEU A 154 -0.85 -11.80 -4.41
N ILE A 155 0.35 -12.19 -4.88
CA ILE A 155 1.31 -11.27 -5.51
C ILE A 155 0.71 -10.64 -6.78
N ALA A 156 0.00 -11.43 -7.59
CA ALA A 156 -0.67 -10.91 -8.79
C ALA A 156 -1.80 -9.93 -8.44
N ALA A 157 -2.58 -10.23 -7.40
CA ALA A 157 -3.63 -9.35 -6.91
C ALA A 157 -3.07 -8.04 -6.32
N GLU A 158 -2.02 -8.11 -5.51
CA GLU A 158 -1.32 -6.92 -4.97
C GLU A 158 -0.73 -6.06 -6.11
N SER A 159 -0.11 -6.69 -7.12
CA SER A 159 0.43 -5.99 -8.29
C SER A 159 -0.68 -5.30 -9.11
N LYS A 160 -1.82 -5.96 -9.27
CA LYS A 160 -3.01 -5.39 -9.93
C LYS A 160 -3.59 -4.22 -9.13
N GLN A 161 -3.69 -4.34 -7.80
CA GLN A 161 -4.10 -3.26 -6.92
C GLN A 161 -3.16 -2.06 -7.05
N GLU A 162 -1.84 -2.28 -7.03
CA GLU A 162 -0.83 -1.24 -7.23
C GLU A 162 -0.95 -0.57 -8.61
N ALA A 163 -1.15 -1.37 -9.66
CA ALA A 163 -1.30 -0.88 -11.02
C ALA A 163 -2.57 -0.05 -11.22
N LEU A 164 -3.65 -0.31 -10.47
CA LEU A 164 -4.87 0.50 -10.47
C LEU A 164 -4.74 1.73 -9.58
N ARG A 165 -3.95 1.64 -8.52
CA ARG A 165 -3.61 2.76 -7.64
C ARG A 165 -2.80 3.81 -8.38
N ASN A 166 -1.71 3.40 -9.04
CA ASN A 166 -0.70 4.28 -9.64
C ASN A 166 -1.24 5.33 -10.66
N PRO A 167 -2.22 5.03 -11.54
CA PRO A 167 -2.83 6.01 -12.45
C PRO A 167 -3.44 7.23 -11.75
N PHE A 168 -4.04 7.08 -10.56
CA PHE A 168 -4.56 8.21 -9.79
C PHE A 168 -3.43 9.16 -9.37
N PHE A 169 -2.23 8.62 -9.15
CA PHE A 169 -1.02 9.37 -8.81
C PHE A 169 -0.23 9.82 -10.05
N ARG A 170 -0.29 9.13 -11.19
CA ARG A 170 0.36 9.62 -12.41
C ARG A 170 -0.44 10.72 -13.09
N LYS A 171 -1.76 10.56 -13.19
CA LYS A 171 -2.65 11.49 -13.90
C LYS A 171 -2.81 12.85 -13.19
N LYS A 172 -2.64 12.90 -11.86
CA LYS A 172 -2.65 14.16 -11.08
C LYS A 172 -1.31 14.89 -11.02
N TYR A 173 -0.19 14.23 -11.31
CA TYR A 173 1.16 14.82 -11.14
C TYR A 173 1.87 15.10 -12.47
N THR A 174 1.39 14.57 -13.60
CA THR A 174 1.77 15.07 -14.93
C THR A 174 0.73 16.06 -15.42
N GLY A 175 0.76 17.28 -14.86
CA GLY A 175 0.32 18.47 -15.59
C GLY A 175 1.29 18.76 -16.73
N ARG A 176 1.40 17.84 -17.70
CA ARG A 176 2.05 18.12 -18.97
C ARG A 176 0.94 18.62 -19.89
N GLN A 177 0.86 19.94 -19.97
CA GLN A 177 0.08 20.61 -21.00
C GLN A 177 0.53 20.10 -22.37
N ASN A 178 -0.44 20.02 -23.29
CA ASN A 178 -0.20 19.86 -24.72
C ASN A 178 0.77 20.92 -25.23
#